data_AF-A0A1I7S4J9-F1
#
_entry.id   AF-A0A1I7S4J9-F1
#
_cell.length_a   1.000
_cell.length_b   1.000
_cell.length_c   1.000
_cell.angle_alpha   90.00
_cell.angle_beta   90.00
_cell.angle_gamma   90.00
#
_symmetry.space_group_name_H-M   'P 1'
#
loop_
_entity.id
_entity.type
_entity.pdbx_description
1 polymer ?
#
loop_
_entity_poly.entity_id
_entity_poly.type
_entity_poly.pdbx_seq_one_letter_code
_entity_poly.pdbx_strand_id
1 'polypeptide(L)'
;MVEATLCAFVSLVHVTSQIIDESWYSVERRQYFGALIFYLFVFISQLAGFTFGAKYMLIAIERTIAFEDRRRYEIRGGEVARKYLWRTFYVIALLTLIKCIIIYRTNPQLEIDNRLQKALILEYDYNWAGSSYFCAWLAIPYSVYKFYKLHKMMNKNTAFESLSAMYEVRRIRMTLDYMKRLISVFVGTLLVCGVVAFLHWYFHEIKKVTDYSYEMRCTSSLVYTSFSVYNLICTYYLVHEFPQFQRIVQRDFRILRRKYVEAAPLPTTDKNQTELYFKQFSAMWNK
;
A
#
# COMPACT_ATOMS: atom_id res chain seq x y z
N MET A 1 6.51 11.13 -1.28
CA MET A 1 5.57 12.27 -1.12
C MET A 1 4.14 11.83 -1.47
N VAL A 2 3.88 11.33 -2.68
CA VAL A 2 2.54 10.84 -3.11
C VAL A 2 1.91 9.83 -2.14
N GLU A 3 2.68 8.85 -1.65
CA GLU A 3 2.18 7.86 -0.67
C GLU A 3 1.75 8.47 0.66
N ALA A 4 2.52 9.42 1.20
CA ALA A 4 2.18 10.10 2.45
C ALA A 4 0.95 11.00 2.27
N THR A 5 0.85 11.73 1.15
CA THR A 5 -0.30 12.58 0.83
C THR A 5 -1.58 11.76 0.67
N LEU A 6 -1.50 10.63 -0.06
CA LEU A 6 -2.65 9.73 -0.24
C LEU A 6 -3.02 9.01 1.07
N CYS A 7 -2.04 8.61 1.90
CA CYS A 7 -2.33 8.04 3.22
C CYS A 7 -3.03 9.06 4.13
N ALA A 8 -2.54 10.30 4.15
CA ALA A 8 -3.16 11.40 4.89
C ALA A 8 -4.57 11.70 4.37
N PHE A 9 -4.78 11.66 3.05
CA PHE A 9 -6.10 11.80 2.43
C PHE A 9 -7.06 10.69 2.89
N VAL A 10 -6.66 9.43 2.85
CA VAL A 10 -7.49 8.31 3.30
C VAL A 10 -7.85 8.45 4.78
N SER A 11 -6.88 8.76 5.63
CA SER A 11 -7.11 8.97 7.06
C SER A 11 -8.04 10.16 7.33
N LEU A 12 -7.87 11.27 6.61
CA LEU A 12 -8.70 12.46 6.77
C LEU A 12 -10.14 12.19 6.32
N VAL A 13 -10.33 11.56 5.16
CA VAL A 13 -11.67 11.21 4.66
C VAL A 13 -12.37 10.26 5.64
N HIS A 14 -11.69 9.24 6.14
CA HIS A 14 -12.25 8.31 7.13
C HIS A 14 -12.73 9.05 8.39
N VAL A 15 -11.88 9.90 9.00
CA VAL A 15 -12.26 10.69 10.18
C VAL A 15 -13.44 11.62 9.88
N THR A 16 -13.39 12.35 8.75
CA THR A 16 -14.49 13.26 8.39
C THR A 16 -15.80 12.52 8.16
N SER A 17 -15.76 11.31 7.58
CA SER A 17 -16.96 10.50 7.34
C SER A 17 -17.62 9.98 8.62
N GLN A 18 -16.88 9.92 9.73
CA GLN A 18 -17.42 9.49 11.03
C GLN A 18 -17.97 10.65 11.87
N ILE A 19 -17.58 11.89 11.56
CA ILE A 19 -17.92 13.09 12.37
C ILE A 19 -18.98 13.95 11.69
N ILE A 20 -19.03 13.99 10.36
CA ILE A 20 -20.00 14.82 9.64
C ILE A 20 -21.42 14.34 9.94
N ASP A 21 -22.27 15.27 10.33
CA ASP A 21 -23.70 15.02 10.54
C ASP A 21 -24.40 14.73 9.21
N GLU A 22 -25.26 13.72 9.21
CA GLU A 22 -26.04 13.25 8.06
C GLU A 22 -26.88 14.37 7.42
N SER A 23 -27.25 15.38 8.22
CA SER A 23 -27.95 16.56 7.75
C SER A 23 -27.27 17.30 6.59
N TRP A 24 -25.94 17.20 6.47
CA TRP A 24 -25.13 17.87 5.44
C TRP A 24 -25.07 17.12 4.10
N TYR A 25 -25.38 15.83 4.09
CA TYR A 25 -25.26 14.98 2.90
C TYR A 25 -26.50 14.09 2.64
N SER A 26 -27.62 14.39 3.29
CA SER A 26 -28.90 13.68 3.12
C SER A 26 -29.57 14.00 1.78
N VAL A 27 -29.77 12.97 0.96
CA VAL A 27 -30.53 13.01 -0.29
C VAL A 27 -32.01 13.23 0.01
N GLU A 28 -32.51 12.71 1.12
CA GLU A 28 -33.90 12.88 1.56
C GLU A 28 -34.20 14.34 1.93
N ARG A 29 -33.22 15.04 2.52
CA ARG A 29 -33.28 16.49 2.79
C ARG A 29 -32.94 17.35 1.58
N ARG A 30 -32.87 16.76 0.38
CA ARG A 30 -32.57 17.43 -0.90
C ARG A 30 -31.16 18.04 -0.98
N GLN A 31 -30.22 17.59 -0.15
CA GLN A 31 -28.81 18.03 -0.18
C GLN A 31 -28.00 17.24 -1.23
N TYR A 32 -28.47 17.21 -2.48
CA TYR A 32 -27.90 16.36 -3.53
C TYR A 32 -26.43 16.66 -3.83
N PHE A 33 -26.03 17.94 -3.83
CA PHE A 33 -24.66 18.33 -4.12
C PHE A 33 -23.70 17.95 -2.99
N GLY A 34 -24.12 18.14 -1.73
CA GLY A 34 -23.37 17.70 -0.55
C GLY A 34 -23.22 16.17 -0.54
N ALA A 35 -24.30 15.45 -0.81
CA ALA A 35 -24.30 13.99 -0.96
C ALA A 35 -23.31 13.52 -2.02
N LEU A 36 -23.37 14.11 -3.23
CA LEU A 36 -22.48 13.75 -4.34
C LEU A 36 -21.02 13.91 -3.96
N ILE A 37 -20.65 15.07 -3.38
CA ILE A 37 -19.27 15.35 -2.98
C ILE A 37 -18.81 14.37 -1.91
N PHE A 38 -19.60 14.19 -0.86
CA PHE A 38 -19.27 13.31 0.26
C PHE A 38 -19.01 11.88 -0.21
N TYR A 39 -19.96 11.31 -0.94
CA TYR A 39 -19.86 9.93 -1.42
C TYR A 39 -18.75 9.74 -2.46
N LEU A 40 -18.46 10.75 -3.29
CA LEU A 40 -17.33 10.70 -4.21
C LEU A 40 -16.00 10.65 -3.45
N PHE A 41 -15.82 11.46 -2.41
CA PHE A 41 -14.61 11.43 -1.58
C PHE A 41 -14.45 10.10 -0.85
N VAL A 42 -15.53 9.57 -0.27
CA VAL A 42 -15.53 8.24 0.38
C VAL A 42 -15.15 7.15 -0.61
N PHE A 43 -15.72 7.18 -1.83
CA PHE A 43 -15.42 6.22 -2.87
C PHE A 43 -13.94 6.26 -3.29
N ILE A 44 -13.39 7.45 -3.55
CA ILE A 44 -11.97 7.64 -3.91
C ILE A 44 -11.07 7.16 -2.75
N SER A 45 -11.43 7.48 -1.51
CA SER A 45 -10.69 7.03 -0.32
C SER A 45 -10.65 5.50 -0.22
N GLN A 46 -11.75 4.80 -0.51
CA GLN A 46 -11.76 3.34 -0.52
C GLN A 46 -10.87 2.75 -1.61
N LEU A 47 -10.93 3.27 -2.83
CA LEU A 47 -10.04 2.82 -3.91
C LEU A 47 -8.56 3.01 -3.53
N ALA A 48 -8.23 4.15 -2.94
CA ALA A 48 -6.88 4.42 -2.43
C ALA A 48 -6.50 3.44 -1.31
N GLY A 49 -7.38 3.21 -0.34
CA GLY A 49 -7.18 2.28 0.77
C GLY A 49 -6.89 0.85 0.29
N PHE A 50 -7.70 0.32 -0.63
CA PHE A 50 -7.47 -1.01 -1.22
C PHE A 50 -6.17 -1.08 -2.03
N THR A 51 -5.86 -0.05 -2.80
CA THR A 51 -4.61 0.02 -3.57
C THR A 51 -3.39 0.02 -2.63
N PHE A 52 -3.47 0.74 -1.50
CA PHE A 52 -2.45 0.68 -0.45
C PHE A 52 -2.35 -0.71 0.19
N GLY A 53 -3.48 -1.37 0.45
CA GLY A 53 -3.49 -2.73 0.96
C GLY A 53 -2.75 -3.71 0.03
N ALA A 54 -2.92 -3.55 -1.28
CA ALA A 54 -2.27 -4.39 -2.29
C ALA A 54 -0.79 -4.04 -2.56
N LYS A 55 -0.27 -2.91 -2.07
CA LYS A 55 1.04 -2.38 -2.50
C LYS A 55 2.20 -3.34 -2.26
N TYR A 56 2.24 -4.02 -1.12
CA TYR A 56 3.34 -4.96 -0.79
C TYR A 56 3.30 -6.19 -1.68
N MET A 57 2.10 -6.66 -2.01
CA MET A 57 1.91 -7.76 -2.97
C MET A 57 2.42 -7.33 -4.35
N LEU A 58 2.09 -6.11 -4.79
CA LEU A 58 2.55 -5.58 -6.08
C LEU A 58 4.06 -5.43 -6.14
N ILE A 59 4.68 -4.89 -5.08
CA ILE A 59 6.14 -4.79 -4.97
C ILE A 59 6.78 -6.19 -4.99
N ALA A 60 6.21 -7.16 -4.26
CA ALA A 60 6.72 -8.53 -4.25
C ALA A 60 6.66 -9.18 -5.65
N ILE A 61 5.56 -8.98 -6.37
CA ILE A 61 5.38 -9.46 -7.75
C ILE A 61 6.37 -8.79 -8.69
N GLU A 62 6.48 -7.45 -8.65
CA GLU A 62 7.44 -6.67 -9.46
C GLU A 62 8.87 -7.19 -9.27
N ARG A 63 9.32 -7.34 -8.01
CA ARG A 63 10.68 -7.80 -7.70
C ARG A 63 10.92 -9.26 -8.10
N THR A 64 9.89 -10.10 -8.04
CA THR A 64 9.98 -11.48 -8.54
C THR A 64 10.17 -11.50 -10.06
N ILE A 65 9.38 -10.71 -10.80
CA ILE A 65 9.48 -10.61 -12.26
C ILE A 65 10.84 -10.03 -12.67
N ALA A 66 11.30 -8.98 -11.99
CA ALA A 66 12.62 -8.39 -12.23
C ALA A 66 13.75 -9.40 -12.03
N PHE A 67 13.60 -10.33 -11.08
CA PHE A 67 14.59 -11.38 -10.83
C PHE A 67 14.52 -12.54 -11.83
N GLU A 68 13.31 -12.94 -12.25
CA GLU A 68 13.08 -14.07 -13.18
C GLU A 68 13.38 -13.69 -14.65
N ASP A 69 13.06 -12.47 -15.09
CA ASP A 69 13.23 -12.01 -16.49
C ASP A 69 14.13 -10.77 -16.59
N ARG A 70 15.35 -10.89 -16.03
CA ARG A 70 16.32 -9.77 -15.86
C ARG A 70 16.59 -9.00 -17.16
N ARG A 71 16.85 -9.71 -18.27
CA ARG A 71 17.18 -9.10 -19.57
C ARG A 71 16.05 -8.25 -20.14
N ARG A 72 14.78 -8.67 -19.99
CA ARG A 72 13.63 -7.89 -20.51
C ARG A 72 13.22 -6.79 -19.54
N TYR A 73 13.46 -6.97 -18.24
CA TYR A 73 13.18 -5.94 -17.24
C TYR A 73 14.05 -4.70 -17.43
N GLU A 74 15.34 -4.88 -17.77
CA GLU A 74 16.27 -3.79 -18.08
C GLU A 74 15.77 -2.90 -19.23
N ILE A 75 15.15 -3.48 -20.25
CA ILE A 75 14.65 -2.76 -21.42
C ILE A 75 13.32 -2.05 -21.11
N ARG A 76 12.46 -2.66 -20.29
CA ARG A 76 11.11 -2.16 -19.98
C ARG A 76 11.05 -1.18 -18.81
N GLY A 77 12.05 -1.18 -17.93
CA GLY A 77 12.11 -0.31 -16.77
C GLY A 77 10.84 -0.37 -15.90
N GLY A 78 10.39 0.80 -15.41
CA GLY A 78 9.22 0.94 -14.51
C GLY A 78 7.85 0.74 -15.18
N GLU A 79 7.78 0.45 -16.48
CA GLU A 79 6.52 0.26 -17.20
C GLU A 79 5.75 -0.97 -16.70
N VAL A 80 6.48 -2.03 -16.33
CA VAL A 80 5.90 -3.25 -15.77
C VAL A 80 5.15 -2.94 -14.47
N ALA A 81 5.79 -2.25 -13.53
CA ALA A 81 5.19 -1.85 -12.27
C ALA A 81 3.93 -0.99 -12.49
N ARG A 82 4.00 -0.03 -13.41
CA ARG A 82 2.86 0.85 -13.76
C ARG A 82 1.69 0.07 -14.35
N LYS A 83 1.96 -0.91 -15.21
CA LYS A 83 0.93 -1.77 -15.82
C LYS A 83 0.20 -2.61 -14.78
N TYR A 84 0.91 -3.22 -13.83
CA TYR A 84 0.28 -3.99 -12.76
C TYR A 84 -0.49 -3.09 -11.80
N LEU A 85 0.03 -1.91 -11.47
CA LEU A 85 -0.69 -0.93 -10.65
C LEU A 85 -2.03 -0.54 -11.28
N TRP A 86 -2.04 -0.17 -12.57
CA TRP A 86 -3.28 0.17 -13.28
C TRP A 86 -4.26 -1.00 -13.34
N ARG A 87 -3.78 -2.21 -13.62
CA ARG A 87 -4.64 -3.41 -13.62
C ARG A 87 -5.29 -3.63 -12.25
N THR A 88 -4.52 -3.52 -11.17
CA THR A 88 -5.05 -3.64 -9.81
C THR A 88 -6.05 -2.55 -9.50
N PHE A 89 -5.78 -1.30 -9.91
CA PHE A 89 -6.73 -0.20 -9.77
C PHE A 89 -8.06 -0.48 -10.49
N TYR A 90 -8.02 -0.93 -11.75
CA TYR A 90 -9.24 -1.27 -12.50
C TYR A 90 -10.02 -2.43 -11.88
N VAL A 91 -9.33 -3.47 -11.40
CA VAL A 91 -9.97 -4.61 -10.72
C VAL A 91 -10.65 -4.15 -9.43
N ILE A 92 -9.96 -3.36 -8.61
CA ILE A 92 -10.53 -2.82 -7.36
C ILE A 92 -11.75 -1.94 -7.68
N ALA A 93 -11.62 -1.01 -8.64
CA ALA A 93 -12.72 -0.12 -9.02
C ALA A 93 -13.95 -0.90 -9.51
N LEU A 94 -13.74 -1.92 -10.33
CA LEU A 94 -14.82 -2.78 -10.81
C LEU A 94 -15.50 -3.54 -9.65
N LEU A 95 -14.72 -4.13 -8.74
CA LEU A 95 -15.26 -4.85 -7.57
C LEU A 95 -16.04 -3.92 -6.64
N THR A 96 -15.54 -2.71 -6.38
CA THR A 96 -16.24 -1.71 -5.56
C THR A 96 -17.55 -1.26 -6.23
N LEU A 97 -17.56 -1.06 -7.56
CA LEU A 97 -18.78 -0.74 -8.30
C LEU A 97 -19.80 -1.89 -8.23
N ILE A 98 -19.36 -3.13 -8.44
CA ILE A 98 -20.22 -4.32 -8.33
C ILE A 98 -20.82 -4.42 -6.93
N LYS A 99 -20.01 -4.24 -5.87
CA LYS A 99 -20.49 -4.17 -4.48
C LYS A 99 -21.61 -3.14 -4.33
N CYS A 100 -21.37 -1.90 -4.79
CA CYS A 100 -22.34 -0.82 -4.65
C CYS A 100 -23.68 -1.18 -5.33
N ILE A 101 -23.63 -1.75 -6.54
CA ILE A 101 -24.82 -2.18 -7.27
C ILE A 101 -25.57 -3.29 -6.53
N ILE A 102 -24.85 -4.31 -6.03
CA ILE A 102 -25.44 -5.44 -5.31
C ILE A 102 -26.15 -4.94 -4.05
N ILE A 103 -25.45 -4.19 -3.17
CA ILE A 103 -26.02 -3.70 -1.90
C ILE A 103 -27.24 -2.81 -2.16
N TYR A 104 -27.16 -1.94 -3.16
CA TYR A 104 -28.27 -1.05 -3.51
C TYR A 104 -29.51 -1.83 -3.98
N ARG A 105 -29.33 -2.93 -4.71
CA ARG A 105 -30.45 -3.75 -5.20
C ARG A 105 -31.01 -4.70 -4.16
N THR A 106 -30.19 -5.22 -3.24
CA THR A 106 -30.62 -6.22 -2.24
C THR A 106 -31.33 -5.62 -1.04
N ASN A 107 -31.23 -4.31 -0.81
CA ASN A 107 -31.86 -3.64 0.33
C ASN A 107 -32.93 -2.61 -0.10
N PRO A 108 -33.98 -3.00 -0.83
CA PRO A 108 -35.00 -2.07 -1.33
C PRO A 108 -35.88 -1.48 -0.22
N GLN A 109 -35.86 -2.08 0.97
CA GLN A 109 -36.67 -1.68 2.13
C GLN A 109 -36.06 -0.52 2.92
N LEU A 110 -34.76 -0.24 2.74
CA LEU A 110 -34.08 0.83 3.47
C LEU A 110 -34.36 2.19 2.83
N GLU A 111 -34.45 3.22 3.66
CA GLU A 111 -34.38 4.63 3.25
C GLU A 111 -33.19 4.90 2.32
N ILE A 112 -33.33 5.90 1.45
CA ILE A 112 -32.37 6.13 0.34
C ILE A 112 -30.99 6.46 0.91
N ASP A 113 -30.94 7.30 1.95
CA ASP A 113 -29.70 7.69 2.60
C ASP A 113 -29.01 6.50 3.27
N ASN A 114 -29.75 5.72 4.05
CA ASN A 114 -29.25 4.50 4.69
C ASN A 114 -28.72 3.47 3.67
N ARG A 115 -29.38 3.36 2.52
CA ARG A 115 -28.96 2.46 1.44
C ARG A 115 -27.69 2.94 0.75
N LEU A 116 -27.56 4.24 0.49
CA LEU A 116 -26.36 4.85 -0.09
C LEU A 116 -25.18 4.72 0.85
N GLN A 117 -25.38 5.00 2.15
CA GLN A 117 -24.37 4.81 3.17
C GLN A 117 -23.89 3.35 3.21
N LYS A 118 -24.80 2.36 3.23
CA LYS A 118 -24.43 0.93 3.22
C LYS A 118 -23.66 0.52 1.97
N ALA A 119 -24.04 1.04 0.81
CA ALA A 119 -23.39 0.72 -0.45
C ALA A 119 -21.96 1.31 -0.52
N LEU A 120 -21.84 2.59 -0.18
CA LEU A 120 -20.66 3.40 -0.43
C LEU A 120 -19.69 3.47 0.74
N ILE A 121 -20.10 3.24 1.98
CA ILE A 121 -19.23 3.16 3.16
C ILE A 121 -18.98 1.69 3.47
N LEU A 122 -17.73 1.23 3.34
CA LEU A 122 -17.37 -0.17 3.52
C LEU A 122 -17.73 -0.70 4.91
N GLU A 123 -17.53 0.11 5.93
CA GLU A 123 -17.70 -0.25 7.34
C GLU A 123 -19.15 -0.50 7.74
N TYR A 124 -20.10 0.03 6.96
CA TYR A 124 -21.53 -0.06 7.27
C TYR A 124 -22.17 -1.34 6.72
N ASP A 125 -21.37 -2.21 6.11
CA ASP A 125 -21.79 -3.56 5.74
C ASP A 125 -20.78 -4.59 6.23
N TYR A 126 -21.16 -5.33 7.28
CA TYR A 126 -20.32 -6.34 7.91
C TYR A 126 -19.83 -7.41 6.91
N ASN A 127 -20.71 -7.91 6.05
CA ASN A 127 -20.39 -9.01 5.14
C ASN A 127 -19.29 -8.64 4.13
N TRP A 128 -19.41 -7.45 3.54
CA TRP A 128 -18.44 -6.93 2.60
C TRP A 128 -17.17 -6.42 3.28
N ALA A 129 -17.28 -5.79 4.46
CA ALA A 129 -16.12 -5.37 5.25
C ALA A 129 -15.28 -6.58 5.69
N GLY A 130 -15.92 -7.60 6.27
CA GLY A 130 -15.26 -8.82 6.74
C GLY A 130 -14.56 -9.57 5.61
N SER A 131 -15.24 -9.75 4.48
CA SER A 131 -14.65 -10.38 3.29
C SER A 131 -13.44 -9.58 2.77
N SER A 132 -13.55 -8.25 2.73
CA SER A 132 -12.48 -7.36 2.29
C SER A 132 -11.26 -7.44 3.21
N TYR A 133 -11.47 -7.43 4.52
CA TYR A 133 -10.40 -7.61 5.51
C TYR A 133 -9.77 -9.00 5.43
N PHE A 134 -10.56 -10.03 5.17
CA PHE A 134 -10.05 -11.39 4.98
C PHE A 134 -9.18 -11.51 3.72
N CYS A 135 -9.61 -10.93 2.58
CA CYS A 135 -8.80 -10.87 1.37
C CYS A 135 -7.50 -10.09 1.60
N ALA A 136 -7.57 -8.95 2.31
CA ALA A 136 -6.39 -8.19 2.68
C ALA A 136 -5.46 -9.03 3.58
N TRP A 137 -6.02 -9.79 4.53
CA TRP A 137 -5.27 -10.70 5.40
C TRP A 137 -4.54 -11.79 4.60
N LEU A 138 -5.18 -12.40 3.59
CA LEU A 138 -4.56 -13.42 2.72
C LEU A 138 -3.46 -12.88 1.81
N ALA A 139 -3.56 -11.61 1.37
CA ALA A 139 -2.56 -10.99 0.51
C ALA A 139 -1.18 -10.93 1.18
N ILE A 140 -1.13 -10.92 2.51
CA ILE A 140 0.10 -10.68 3.24
C ILE A 140 0.97 -11.93 3.41
N PRO A 141 0.45 -13.10 3.84
CA PRO A 141 1.18 -14.37 3.78
C PRO A 141 1.68 -14.68 2.36
N TYR A 142 0.89 -14.37 1.33
CA TYR A 142 1.31 -14.53 -0.06
C TYR A 142 2.52 -13.64 -0.40
N SER A 143 2.51 -12.39 0.06
CA SER A 143 3.64 -11.46 -0.10
C SER A 143 4.89 -11.97 0.62
N VAL A 144 4.76 -12.44 1.86
CA VAL A 144 5.87 -13.05 2.63
C VAL A 144 6.43 -14.28 1.91
N TYR A 145 5.57 -15.17 1.43
CA TYR A 145 5.98 -16.34 0.65
C TYR A 145 6.78 -15.95 -0.59
N LYS A 146 6.32 -14.94 -1.35
CA LYS A 146 7.04 -14.43 -2.52
C LYS A 146 8.42 -13.89 -2.17
N PHE A 147 8.53 -13.10 -1.10
CA PHE A 147 9.83 -12.60 -0.63
C PHE A 147 10.74 -13.73 -0.14
N TYR A 148 10.21 -14.74 0.54
CA TYR A 148 10.98 -15.91 0.94
C TYR A 148 11.50 -16.71 -0.26
N LYS A 149 10.65 -16.95 -1.27
CA LYS A 149 11.06 -17.60 -2.53
C LYS A 149 12.17 -16.79 -3.21
N LEU A 150 12.03 -15.47 -3.29
CA LEU A 150 13.02 -14.57 -3.86
C LEU A 150 14.36 -14.64 -3.13
N HIS A 151 14.33 -14.67 -1.79
CA HIS A 151 15.54 -14.82 -0.97
C HIS A 151 16.26 -16.16 -1.25
N LYS A 152 15.51 -17.26 -1.34
CA LYS A 152 16.07 -18.59 -1.67
C LYS A 152 16.67 -18.64 -3.07
N MET A 153 16.04 -17.98 -4.05
CA MET A 153 16.56 -17.92 -5.43
C MET A 153 17.83 -17.07 -5.52
N MET A 154 17.92 -15.96 -4.77
CA MET A 154 19.12 -15.13 -4.71
C MET A 154 20.35 -15.87 -4.18
N ASN A 155 20.18 -16.71 -3.15
CA ASN A 155 21.31 -17.45 -2.56
C ASN A 155 21.84 -18.57 -3.48
N LYS A 156 21.08 -19.00 -4.49
CA LYS A 156 21.46 -20.06 -5.43
C LYS A 156 22.18 -19.56 -6.68
N ASN A 157 21.93 -18.33 -7.13
CA ASN A 157 22.47 -17.79 -8.37
C ASN A 157 23.48 -16.67 -8.08
N THR A 158 24.75 -17.03 -7.94
CA THR A 158 25.88 -16.11 -7.63
C THR A 158 26.68 -15.65 -8.85
N ALA A 159 26.48 -16.26 -10.02
CA ALA A 159 27.11 -15.80 -11.26
C ALA A 159 26.34 -14.61 -11.85
N PHE A 160 27.01 -13.45 -11.98
CA PHE A 160 26.44 -12.23 -12.55
C PHE A 160 27.16 -11.88 -13.85
N GLU A 161 26.43 -11.78 -14.94
CA GLU A 161 26.98 -11.49 -16.28
C GLU A 161 27.10 -9.99 -16.58
N SER A 162 26.45 -9.10 -15.82
CA SER A 162 26.46 -7.65 -16.10
C SER A 162 26.44 -6.75 -14.84
N LEU A 163 27.00 -5.54 -14.97
CA LEU A 163 27.01 -4.52 -13.91
C LEU A 163 25.59 -4.07 -13.52
N SER A 164 24.67 -4.01 -14.51
CA SER A 164 23.25 -3.72 -14.30
C SER A 164 22.56 -4.82 -13.49
N ALA A 165 22.83 -6.09 -13.79
CA ALA A 165 22.33 -7.21 -12.99
C ALA A 165 22.84 -7.16 -11.55
N MET A 166 24.09 -6.71 -11.34
CA MET A 166 24.66 -6.51 -10.00
C MET A 166 23.94 -5.37 -9.23
N TYR A 167 23.57 -4.28 -9.91
CA TYR A 167 22.77 -3.19 -9.32
C TYR A 167 21.34 -3.64 -8.95
N GLU A 168 20.66 -4.39 -9.81
CA GLU A 168 19.31 -4.90 -9.52
C GLU A 168 19.33 -5.92 -8.39
N VAL A 169 20.34 -6.80 -8.33
CA VAL A 169 20.51 -7.72 -7.19
C VAL A 169 20.80 -6.98 -5.89
N ARG A 170 21.58 -5.88 -5.94
CA ARG A 170 21.80 -5.02 -4.77
C ARG A 170 20.51 -4.36 -4.30
N ARG A 171 19.66 -3.88 -5.22
CA ARG A 171 18.31 -3.36 -4.92
C ARG A 171 17.41 -4.42 -4.31
N ILE A 172 17.41 -5.63 -4.85
CA ILE A 172 16.61 -6.75 -4.31
C ILE A 172 17.12 -7.13 -2.91
N ARG A 173 18.44 -7.13 -2.66
CA ARG A 173 19.03 -7.39 -1.34
C ARG A 173 18.58 -6.33 -0.31
N MET A 174 18.69 -5.04 -0.66
CA MET A 174 18.18 -3.94 0.18
C MET A 174 16.68 -4.09 0.47
N THR A 175 15.90 -4.48 -0.55
CA THR A 175 14.46 -4.74 -0.40
C THR A 175 14.21 -5.93 0.54
N LEU A 176 14.98 -7.01 0.45
CA LEU A 176 14.86 -8.15 1.35
C LEU A 176 15.23 -7.81 2.79
N ASP A 177 16.27 -7.00 3.01
CA ASP A 177 16.67 -6.57 4.36
C ASP A 177 15.64 -5.61 4.97
N TYR A 178 15.08 -4.71 4.16
CA TYR A 178 13.90 -3.90 4.51
C TYR A 178 12.70 -4.78 4.90
N MET A 179 12.37 -5.78 4.07
CA MET A 179 11.26 -6.70 4.33
C MET A 179 11.48 -7.53 5.60
N LYS A 180 12.71 -7.99 5.88
CA LYS A 180 13.02 -8.73 7.12
C LYS A 180 12.69 -7.91 8.37
N ARG A 181 13.03 -6.62 8.37
CA ARG A 181 12.71 -5.71 9.49
C ARG A 181 11.20 -5.48 9.62
N LEU A 182 10.51 -5.36 8.49
CA LEU A 182 9.07 -5.21 8.43
C LEU A 182 8.27 -6.42 8.93
N ILE A 183 8.81 -7.64 8.88
CA ILE A 183 8.10 -8.85 9.32
C ILE A 183 7.62 -8.71 10.77
N SER A 184 8.42 -8.12 11.67
CA SER A 184 8.04 -7.94 13.08
C SER A 184 6.82 -7.01 13.25
N VAL A 185 6.85 -5.86 12.58
CA VAL A 185 5.75 -4.89 12.55
C VAL A 185 4.52 -5.47 11.87
N PHE A 186 4.74 -6.27 10.84
CA PHE A 186 3.69 -7.00 10.15
C PHE A 186 3.00 -8.00 11.09
N VAL A 187 3.75 -8.84 11.81
CA VAL A 187 3.17 -9.78 12.79
C VAL A 187 2.40 -9.04 13.87
N GLY A 188 2.93 -7.93 14.39
CA GLY A 188 2.22 -7.09 15.37
C GLY A 188 0.91 -6.55 14.82
N THR A 189 0.91 -6.04 13.58
CA THR A 189 -0.30 -5.53 12.92
C THR A 189 -1.31 -6.65 12.67
N LEU A 190 -0.84 -7.85 12.32
CA LEU A 190 -1.70 -9.01 12.09
C LEU A 190 -2.41 -9.46 13.37
N LEU A 191 -1.71 -9.46 14.51
CA LEU A 191 -2.31 -9.76 15.81
C LEU A 191 -3.39 -8.73 16.18
N VAL A 192 -3.10 -7.44 16.00
CA VAL A 192 -4.05 -6.36 16.28
C VAL A 192 -5.29 -6.48 15.39
N CYS A 193 -5.11 -6.65 14.08
CA CYS A 193 -6.22 -6.85 13.15
C CYS A 193 -7.02 -8.13 13.47
N GLY A 194 -6.36 -9.20 13.92
CA GLY A 194 -7.03 -10.44 14.35
C GLY A 194 -7.91 -10.22 15.58
N VAL A 195 -7.41 -9.50 16.58
CA VAL A 195 -8.21 -9.14 17.78
C VAL A 195 -9.40 -8.26 17.39
N VAL A 196 -9.21 -7.27 16.51
CA VAL A 196 -10.29 -6.39 16.07
C VAL A 196 -11.33 -7.14 15.22
N ALA A 197 -10.90 -8.10 14.38
CA ALA A 197 -11.81 -8.97 13.64
C ALA A 197 -12.63 -9.86 14.58
N PHE A 198 -12.01 -10.40 15.64
CA PHE A 198 -12.73 -11.15 16.67
C PHE A 198 -13.75 -10.27 17.40
N LEU A 199 -13.40 -9.03 17.75
CA LEU A 199 -14.34 -8.09 18.37
C LEU A 199 -15.53 -7.77 17.45
N HIS A 200 -15.28 -7.54 16.15
CA HIS A 200 -16.34 -7.36 15.16
C HIS A 200 -17.27 -8.56 15.09
N TRP A 201 -16.72 -9.77 14.99
CA TRP A 201 -17.49 -11.01 14.97
C TRP A 201 -18.31 -11.19 16.26
N TYR A 202 -17.70 -10.94 17.42
CA TYR A 202 -18.37 -11.02 18.72
C TYR A 202 -19.56 -10.05 18.81
N PHE A 203 -19.38 -8.79 18.40
CA PHE A 203 -20.45 -7.81 18.45
C PHE A 203 -21.58 -8.14 17.46
N HIS A 204 -21.25 -8.63 16.26
CA HIS A 204 -22.23 -8.91 15.23
C HIS A 204 -23.02 -10.21 15.51
N GLU A 205 -22.32 -11.30 15.77
CA GLU A 205 -22.94 -12.64 15.86
C GLU A 205 -23.48 -12.95 17.27
N ILE A 206 -22.74 -12.56 18.32
CA ILE A 206 -23.10 -12.91 19.70
C ILE A 206 -24.00 -11.84 20.31
N LYS A 207 -23.56 -10.57 20.26
CA LYS A 207 -24.31 -9.45 20.84
C LYS A 207 -25.40 -8.91 19.92
N LYS A 208 -25.42 -9.30 18.64
CA LYS A 208 -26.40 -8.85 17.62
C LYS A 208 -26.50 -7.34 17.52
N VAL A 209 -25.36 -6.66 17.67
CA VAL A 209 -25.29 -5.20 17.56
C VAL A 209 -25.44 -4.83 16.08
N THR A 210 -26.21 -3.77 15.80
CA THR A 210 -26.42 -3.25 14.44
C THR A 210 -25.12 -2.72 13.84
N ASP A 211 -24.98 -2.84 12.51
CA ASP A 211 -23.78 -2.43 11.77
C ASP A 211 -23.42 -0.94 11.93
N TYR A 212 -24.42 -0.08 12.21
CA TYR A 212 -24.24 1.36 12.35
C TYR A 212 -23.96 1.82 13.79
N SER A 213 -23.93 0.89 14.73
CA SER A 213 -23.73 1.18 16.15
C SER A 213 -22.38 1.82 16.46
N TYR A 214 -22.30 2.50 17.60
CA TYR A 214 -21.08 3.11 18.09
C TYR A 214 -19.95 2.07 18.27
N GLU A 215 -20.29 0.88 18.75
CA GLU A 215 -19.37 -0.23 18.96
C GLU A 215 -18.72 -0.69 17.66
N MET A 216 -19.52 -0.87 16.60
CA MET A 216 -19.02 -1.27 15.27
C MET A 216 -18.16 -0.19 14.60
N ARG A 217 -18.53 1.09 14.79
CA ARG A 217 -17.72 2.22 14.32
C ARG A 217 -16.39 2.30 15.05
N CYS A 218 -16.37 2.06 16.36
CA CYS A 218 -15.14 2.01 17.15
C CYS A 218 -14.21 0.89 16.69
N THR A 219 -14.72 -0.33 16.50
CA THR A 219 -13.91 -1.44 16.00
C THR A 219 -13.38 -1.17 14.60
N SER A 220 -14.18 -0.59 13.71
CA SER A 220 -13.73 -0.19 12.37
C SER A 220 -12.64 0.88 12.40
N SER A 221 -12.80 1.90 13.26
CA SER A 221 -11.80 2.96 13.47
C SER A 221 -10.47 2.40 13.98
N LEU A 222 -10.49 1.37 14.84
CA LEU A 222 -9.29 0.68 15.30
C LEU A 222 -8.55 -0.04 14.16
N VAL A 223 -9.26 -0.64 13.20
CA VAL A 223 -8.65 -1.23 12.00
C VAL A 223 -7.93 -0.16 11.18
N TYR A 224 -8.61 0.95 10.86
CA TYR A 224 -8.02 2.04 10.08
C TYR A 224 -6.84 2.70 10.78
N THR A 225 -6.90 2.85 12.10
CA THR A 225 -5.79 3.39 12.89
C THR A 225 -4.60 2.44 12.85
N SER A 226 -4.81 1.14 13.04
CA SER A 226 -3.76 0.13 12.98
C SER A 226 -3.09 0.10 11.61
N PHE A 227 -3.89 0.19 10.54
CA PHE A 227 -3.40 0.26 9.17
C PHE A 227 -2.59 1.55 8.90
N SER A 228 -3.03 2.68 9.44
CA SER A 228 -2.34 3.98 9.32
C SER A 228 -0.99 3.95 10.06
N VAL A 229 -0.96 3.41 11.29
CA VAL A 229 0.28 3.21 12.07
C VAL A 229 1.24 2.28 11.33
N TYR A 230 0.74 1.16 10.80
CA TYR A 230 1.52 0.24 9.98
C TYR A 230 2.15 0.96 8.77
N ASN A 231 1.34 1.70 8.00
CA ASN A 231 1.83 2.45 6.84
C ASN A 231 2.87 3.52 7.22
N LEU A 232 2.69 4.19 8.35
CA LEU A 232 3.63 5.18 8.86
C LEU A 232 4.97 4.54 9.22
N ILE A 233 4.95 3.43 9.96
CA ILE A 233 6.17 2.68 10.31
C ILE A 233 6.87 2.16 9.05
N CYS A 234 6.10 1.66 8.08
CA CYS A 234 6.65 1.19 6.83
C CYS A 234 7.30 2.31 6.01
N THR A 235 6.66 3.47 5.94
CA THR A 235 7.20 4.65 5.26
C THR A 235 8.47 5.13 5.95
N TYR A 236 8.48 5.14 7.29
CA TYR A 236 9.67 5.47 8.08
C TYR A 236 10.85 4.54 7.76
N TYR A 237 10.63 3.22 7.76
CA TYR A 237 11.67 2.27 7.39
C TYR A 237 12.10 2.39 5.92
N LEU A 238 11.18 2.72 5.01
CA LEU A 238 11.50 2.91 3.59
C LEU A 238 12.41 4.12 3.40
N VAL A 239 12.12 5.21 4.10
CA VAL A 239 13.02 6.37 4.13
C VAL A 239 14.35 5.99 4.78
N HIS A 240 14.36 5.21 5.86
CA HIS A 240 15.62 4.85 6.54
C HIS A 240 16.54 3.92 5.72
N GLU A 241 15.98 2.95 4.99
CA GLU A 241 16.77 1.90 4.30
C GLU A 241 17.21 2.29 2.88
N PHE A 242 16.51 3.22 2.21
CA PHE A 242 16.82 3.61 0.85
C PHE A 242 17.44 5.02 0.79
N PRO A 243 18.77 5.14 0.59
CA PRO A 243 19.45 6.44 0.56
C PRO A 243 18.92 7.39 -0.53
N GLN A 244 18.42 6.82 -1.64
CA GLN A 244 17.79 7.57 -2.72
C GLN A 244 16.53 8.30 -2.24
N PHE A 245 15.72 7.66 -1.39
CA PHE A 245 14.54 8.27 -0.79
C PHE A 245 14.90 9.28 0.31
N GLN A 246 15.94 9.02 1.11
CA GLN A 246 16.45 10.00 2.09
C GLN A 246 16.83 11.32 1.43
N ARG A 247 17.58 11.26 0.32
CA ARG A 247 18.02 12.46 -0.42
C ARG A 247 16.84 13.27 -0.95
N ILE A 248 15.79 12.60 -1.45
CA ILE A 248 14.57 13.27 -1.93
C ILE A 248 13.82 13.90 -0.76
N VAL A 249 13.60 13.16 0.32
CA VAL A 249 12.88 13.67 1.51
C VAL A 249 13.62 14.83 2.16
N GLN A 250 14.95 14.77 2.28
CA GLN A 250 15.77 15.86 2.83
C GLN A 250 15.82 17.09 1.91
N ARG A 251 15.75 16.90 0.58
CA ARG A 251 15.65 17.99 -0.39
C ARG A 251 14.32 18.73 -0.25
N ASP A 252 13.24 17.98 -0.09
CA ASP A 252 11.88 18.52 -0.07
C ASP A 252 11.50 19.06 1.33
N PHE A 253 12.05 18.51 2.42
CA PHE A 253 11.86 18.97 3.79
C PHE A 253 13.16 19.54 4.38
N ARG A 254 13.47 20.80 4.05
CA ARG A 254 14.67 21.51 4.54
C ARG A 254 14.80 21.54 6.08
N ILE A 255 13.69 21.45 6.80
CA ILE A 255 13.63 21.46 8.28
C ILE A 255 14.12 20.13 8.88
N LEU A 256 14.01 19.02 8.15
CA LEU A 256 14.48 17.69 8.58
C LEU A 256 15.95 17.43 8.22
N ARG A 257 16.67 18.45 7.73
CA ARG A 257 18.08 18.38 7.35
C ARG A 257 18.96 18.33 8.61
N ARG A 258 18.89 17.24 9.38
CA ARG A 258 19.95 16.92 10.35
C ARG A 258 21.25 16.72 9.58
N LYS A 259 22.35 17.25 10.13
CA LYS A 259 23.75 17.07 9.69
C LYS A 259 24.17 15.58 9.75
N TYR A 260 23.48 14.70 9.04
CA TYR A 260 23.97 13.35 8.80
C TYR A 260 25.03 13.44 7.71
N VAL A 261 26.22 12.95 8.05
CA VAL A 261 27.36 12.76 7.15
C VAL A 261 26.82 12.25 5.83
N GLU A 262 26.99 13.03 4.77
CA GLU A 262 26.64 12.63 3.43
C GLU A 262 27.24 11.24 3.20
N ALA A 263 26.38 10.22 3.09
CA ALA A 263 26.81 8.97 2.49
C ALA A 263 27.41 9.38 1.15
N ALA A 264 28.73 9.16 1.02
CA ALA A 264 29.60 9.75 0.02
C ALA A 264 28.85 9.96 -1.30
N PRO A 265 29.00 11.14 -1.94
CA PRO A 265 28.33 11.39 -3.21
C PRO A 265 28.48 10.14 -4.07
N LEU A 266 27.35 9.65 -4.61
CA LEU A 266 27.44 8.73 -5.75
C LEU A 266 28.40 9.45 -6.67
N PRO A 267 29.57 8.87 -7.01
CA PRO A 267 30.56 9.60 -7.77
C PRO A 267 29.80 10.12 -8.96
N THR A 268 29.69 11.45 -9.04
CA THR A 268 29.38 12.12 -10.28
C THR A 268 30.57 11.77 -11.12
N THR A 269 30.46 10.62 -11.78
CA THR A 269 31.48 10.08 -12.63
C THR A 269 31.53 11.07 -13.77
N ASP A 270 32.47 12.00 -13.65
CA ASP A 270 32.99 12.71 -14.78
C ASP A 270 33.26 11.64 -15.85
N LYS A 271 32.62 11.76 -17.03
CA LYS A 271 32.70 10.72 -18.07
C LYS A 271 34.16 10.35 -18.35
N ASN A 272 35.03 11.34 -18.23
CA ASN A 272 36.49 11.21 -18.37
C ASN A 272 37.12 10.29 -17.32
N GLN A 273 36.69 10.33 -16.05
CA GLN A 273 37.21 9.43 -15.02
C GLN A 273 36.72 7.99 -15.22
N THR A 274 35.47 7.81 -15.65
CA THR A 274 34.92 6.47 -15.91
C THR A 274 35.65 5.78 -17.05
N GLU A 275 35.94 6.50 -18.14
CA GLU A 275 36.75 5.98 -19.24
C GLU A 275 38.18 5.63 -18.81
N LEU A 276 38.77 6.43 -17.91
CA LEU A 276 40.11 6.18 -17.38
C LEU A 276 40.16 4.89 -16.55
N TYR A 277 39.17 4.68 -15.68
CA TYR A 277 39.04 3.46 -14.89
C TYR A 277 38.73 2.23 -15.78
N PHE A 278 37.92 2.39 -16.82
CA PHE A 278 37.62 1.31 -17.78
C PHE A 278 38.86 0.94 -18.61
N LYS A 279 39.66 1.92 -19.05
CA LYS A 279 40.94 1.69 -19.73
C LYS A 279 41.95 0.98 -18.83
N GLN A 280 42.05 1.37 -17.57
CA GLN A 280 42.94 0.69 -16.60
C GLN A 280 42.50 -0.76 -16.35
N PHE A 281 41.20 -1.02 -16.22
CA PHE A 281 40.68 -2.38 -16.07
C PHE A 281 40.92 -3.22 -17.33
N SER A 282 40.70 -2.67 -18.53
CA SER A 282 40.93 -3.36 -19.79
C SER A 282 42.42 -3.67 -20.02
N ALA A 283 43.32 -2.78 -19.60
CA ALA A 283 44.77 -2.99 -19.69
C ALA A 283 45.29 -4.05 -18.70
N MET A 284 44.65 -4.20 -17.54
CA MET A 284 44.97 -5.26 -16.57
C MET A 284 44.44 -6.64 -16.99
N TRP A 285 43.39 -6.69 -17.80
CA TRP A 285 42.79 -7.95 -18.26
C TRP A 285 43.45 -8.56 -19.50
N ASN A 286 44.16 -7.73 -20.29
CA ASN A 286 44.87 -8.15 -21.50
C ASN A 286 46.38 -8.40 -21.27
N LYS A 287 46.77 -8.65 -20.02
CA LYS A 287 48.07 -9.22 -19.64
C LYS A 287 47.85 -10.62 -19.09
#